data_AF-A0A927UF69-F1
#
_entry.id   AF-A0A927UF69-F1
#
_cell.length_a   1.000
_cell.length_b   1.000
_cell.length_c   1.000
_cell.angle_alpha   90.00
_cell.angle_beta   90.00
_cell.angle_gamma   90.00
#
_symmetry.space_group_name_H-M   'P 1'
#
loop_
_entity.id
_entity.type
_entity.pdbx_description
1 polymer ?
#
loop_
_entity_poly.entity_id
_entity_poly.type
_entity_poly.pdbx_seq_one_letter_code
_entity_poly.pdbx_strand_id
1 'polypeptide(L)'
;MKNTEKLTYVDALTVAIDCTALPEDVREKLDALRAQQMKRNTADKKPTKTQQENEVLKGQMVDAMTAHGEALTIKELMTLMGLNPLEVSSQKVSALMTQLVKAGTVEREVIKHTAYFKAVC
;
A
#
# COMPACT_ATOMS: atom_id res chain seq x y z
N MET A 1 21.60 -0.01 3.82
CA MET A 1 21.04 -0.95 4.81
C MET A 1 21.02 -2.32 4.17
N LYS A 2 21.62 -3.33 4.82
CA LYS A 2 21.63 -4.70 4.31
C LYS A 2 20.20 -5.26 4.42
N ASN A 3 19.48 -5.36 3.30
CA ASN A 3 18.33 -6.26 3.23
C ASN A 3 18.89 -7.67 3.11
N THR A 4 19.21 -8.29 4.24
CA THR A 4 19.25 -9.74 4.30
C THR A 4 17.81 -10.18 4.11
N GLU A 5 17.45 -10.64 2.92
CA GLU A 5 16.10 -11.16 2.65
C GLU A 5 15.80 -12.22 3.72
N LYS A 6 14.83 -11.91 4.58
CA LYS A 6 14.36 -12.88 5.58
C LYS A 6 13.68 -14.00 4.81
N LEU A 7 14.21 -15.22 4.94
CA LEU A 7 13.62 -16.44 4.41
C LEU A 7 12.13 -16.51 4.79
N THR A 8 11.24 -16.70 3.80
CA THR A 8 9.81 -16.83 4.09
C THR A 8 9.50 -18.22 4.65
N TYR A 9 8.35 -18.37 5.30
CA TYR A 9 7.89 -19.69 5.76
C TYR A 9 7.73 -20.69 4.60
N VAL A 10 7.35 -20.22 3.41
CA VAL A 10 7.23 -21.06 2.22
C VAL A 10 8.62 -21.52 1.73
N ASP A 11 9.61 -20.64 1.78
CA ASP A 11 10.99 -20.99 1.39
C ASP A 11 11.60 -21.98 2.38
N ALA A 12 11.41 -21.76 3.68
CA ALA A 12 11.85 -22.68 4.73
C ALA A 12 11.22 -24.07 4.59
N LEU A 13 9.91 -24.14 4.29
CA LEU A 13 9.21 -25.40 4.05
C LEU A 13 9.69 -26.09 2.77
N THR A 14 10.00 -25.33 1.71
CA THR A 14 10.54 -25.89 0.45
C THR A 14 11.88 -26.57 0.72
N VAL A 15 12.80 -25.88 1.39
CA VAL A 15 14.11 -26.43 1.76
C VAL A 15 13.96 -27.66 2.66
N ALA A 16 13.04 -27.64 3.63
CA ALA A 16 12.81 -28.77 4.52
C ALA A 16 12.24 -30.02 3.81
N ILE A 17 11.40 -29.83 2.79
CA ILE A 17 10.84 -30.92 1.98
C ILE A 17 11.90 -31.50 1.02
N ASP A 18 12.81 -30.66 0.53
CA ASP A 18 13.89 -31.05 -0.37
C ASP A 18 15.07 -31.74 0.36
N CYS A 19 15.19 -31.57 1.68
CA CYS A 19 16.12 -32.34 2.51
C CYS A 19 15.66 -33.81 2.65
N THR A 20 16.52 -34.74 2.25
CA THR A 20 16.19 -36.16 2.02
C THR A 20 15.85 -36.98 3.27
N ALA A 21 15.08 -38.05 3.04
CA ALA A 21 14.65 -39.11 3.98
C ALA A 21 13.55 -38.73 4.99
N LEU A 22 12.57 -37.94 4.54
CA LEU A 22 11.30 -37.82 5.25
C LEU A 22 10.43 -39.06 4.98
N PRO A 23 9.83 -39.67 6.01
CA PRO A 23 8.73 -40.60 5.84
C PRO A 23 7.62 -40.00 4.96
N GLU A 24 6.94 -40.84 4.18
CA GLU A 24 5.93 -40.41 3.20
C GLU A 24 4.82 -39.56 3.85
N ASP A 25 4.35 -39.96 5.02
CA ASP A 25 3.34 -39.24 5.81
C ASP A 25 3.82 -37.85 6.27
N VAL A 26 5.08 -37.73 6.70
CA VAL A 26 5.67 -36.44 7.10
C VAL A 26 5.80 -35.52 5.89
N ARG A 27 6.24 -36.05 4.75
CA ARG A 27 6.38 -35.30 3.50
C ARG A 27 5.03 -34.75 3.04
N GLU A 28 3.99 -35.58 3.03
CA GLU A 28 2.62 -35.17 2.68
C GLU A 28 2.09 -34.04 3.57
N LYS A 29 2.32 -34.13 4.89
CA LYS A 29 1.88 -33.08 5.82
C LYS A 29 2.60 -31.76 5.60
N LEU A 30 3.90 -31.80 5.28
CA LEU A 30 4.69 -30.60 4.98
C LEU A 30 4.27 -29.97 3.64
N ASP A 31 4.00 -30.76 2.61
CA ASP A 31 3.46 -30.28 1.33
C ASP A 31 2.08 -29.63 1.52
N ALA A 32 1.19 -30.26 2.31
CA ALA A 32 -0.11 -29.69 2.63
C ALA A 32 0.00 -28.35 3.39
N LEU A 33 0.93 -28.27 4.35
CA LEU A 33 1.19 -27.05 5.12
C LEU A 33 1.75 -25.94 4.22
N ARG A 34 2.69 -26.27 3.32
CA ARG A 34 3.25 -25.34 2.33
C ARG A 34 2.15 -24.78 1.42
N ALA A 35 1.27 -25.65 0.91
CA ALA A 35 0.15 -25.25 0.07
C ALA A 35 -0.84 -24.32 0.82
N GLN A 36 -1.11 -24.58 2.10
CA GLN A 36 -1.92 -23.68 2.93
C GLN A 36 -1.27 -22.30 3.10
N GLN A 37 0.04 -22.24 3.34
CA GLN A 37 0.75 -20.96 3.46
C GLN A 37 0.77 -20.19 2.14
N MET A 38 0.97 -20.86 1.01
CA MET A 38 0.85 -20.24 -0.31
C MET A 38 -0.55 -19.66 -0.54
N LYS A 39 -1.62 -20.43 -0.25
CA LYS A 39 -3.01 -19.94 -0.36
C LYS A 39 -3.28 -18.73 0.52
N ARG A 40 -2.70 -18.67 1.73
CA ARG A 40 -2.83 -17.50 2.62
C ARG A 40 -2.13 -16.27 2.06
N ASN A 41 -1.03 -16.44 1.35
CA ASN A 41 -0.28 -15.36 0.72
C ASN A 41 -0.98 -14.83 -0.54
N THR A 42 -1.65 -15.70 -1.29
CA THR A 42 -2.33 -15.35 -2.54
C THR A 42 -3.82 -15.07 -2.39
N ALA A 43 -4.39 -15.22 -1.18
CA ALA A 43 -5.78 -14.88 -0.96
C ALA A 43 -5.96 -13.39 -1.24
N ASP A 44 -6.56 -13.07 -2.39
CA ASP A 44 -7.09 -11.75 -2.74
C ASP A 44 -8.13 -11.39 -1.67
N LYS A 45 -7.64 -10.84 -0.57
CA LYS A 45 -8.49 -10.38 0.51
C LYS A 45 -9.23 -9.18 -0.02
N LYS A 46 -10.55 -9.28 -0.02
CA LYS A 46 -11.44 -8.13 -0.23
C LYS A 46 -10.85 -6.94 0.57
N PRO A 47 -10.65 -5.77 -0.07
CA PRO A 47 -10.09 -4.63 0.62
C PRO A 47 -10.90 -4.36 1.89
N THR A 48 -10.21 -4.11 3.00
CA THR A 48 -10.88 -3.77 4.25
C THR A 48 -11.71 -2.49 4.07
N LYS A 49 -12.70 -2.26 4.94
CA LYS A 49 -13.51 -1.03 4.88
C LYS A 49 -12.65 0.23 4.82
N THR A 50 -11.61 0.29 5.64
CA THR A 50 -10.65 1.40 5.64
C THR A 50 -9.86 1.53 4.35
N GLN A 51 -9.52 0.42 3.68
CA GLN A 51 -8.88 0.49 2.36
C GLN A 51 -9.84 1.06 1.33
N GLN A 52 -11.11 0.65 1.34
CA GLN A 52 -12.13 1.20 0.43
C GLN A 52 -12.36 2.70 0.67
N GLU A 53 -12.49 3.12 1.93
CA GLU A 53 -12.63 4.55 2.31
C GLU A 53 -11.41 5.36 1.84
N ASN A 54 -10.20 4.80 1.95
CA ASN A 54 -8.99 5.46 1.49
C ASN A 54 -8.93 5.56 -0.05
N GLU A 55 -9.40 4.56 -0.79
CA GLU A 55 -9.50 4.65 -2.26
C GLU A 55 -10.50 5.73 -2.67
N VAL A 56 -11.65 5.81 -2.01
CA VAL A 56 -12.65 6.86 -2.25
C VAL A 56 -12.04 8.24 -1.98
N LEU A 57 -11.39 8.41 -0.83
CA LEU A 57 -10.75 9.68 -0.46
C LEU A 57 -9.64 10.08 -1.45
N LYS A 58 -8.86 9.11 -1.94
CA LYS A 58 -7.85 9.34 -2.98
C LYS A 58 -8.46 9.84 -4.29
N GLY A 59 -9.58 9.26 -4.72
CA GLY A 59 -10.33 9.74 -5.89
C GLY A 59 -10.78 11.19 -5.70
N GLN A 60 -11.43 11.49 -4.57
CA GLN A 60 -11.88 12.85 -4.26
C GLN A 60 -10.73 13.87 -4.22
N MET A 61 -9.55 13.47 -3.73
CA MET A 61 -8.37 14.34 -3.74
C MET A 61 -7.90 14.65 -5.17
N VAL A 62 -7.84 13.65 -6.04
CA VAL A 62 -7.48 13.85 -7.46
C VAL A 62 -8.50 14.75 -8.14
N ASP A 63 -9.79 14.49 -7.95
CA ASP A 63 -10.88 15.30 -8.52
C ASP A 63 -10.77 16.76 -8.07
N ALA A 64 -10.51 17.01 -6.78
CA ALA A 64 -10.32 18.35 -6.24
C ALA A 64 -9.10 19.06 -6.85
N MET A 65 -7.96 18.37 -7.02
CA MET A 65 -6.77 18.92 -7.66
C MET A 65 -7.00 19.21 -9.15
N THR A 66 -7.67 18.31 -9.86
CA THR A 66 -8.02 18.47 -11.27
C THR A 66 -8.97 19.65 -11.47
N ALA A 67 -9.99 19.79 -10.62
CA ALA A 67 -10.93 20.90 -10.67
C ALA A 67 -10.26 22.24 -10.32
N HIS A 68 -9.28 22.24 -9.42
CA HIS A 68 -8.53 23.44 -9.05
C HIS A 68 -7.52 23.87 -10.12
N GLY A 69 -6.86 22.92 -10.80
CA GLY A 69 -5.94 23.17 -11.92
C GLY A 69 -4.53 23.62 -11.52
N GLU A 70 -4.32 24.03 -10.27
CA GLU A 70 -3.02 24.46 -9.74
C GLU A 70 -2.44 23.47 -8.73
N ALA A 71 -1.14 23.60 -8.46
CA ALA A 71 -0.45 22.76 -7.48
C ALA A 71 -0.76 23.23 -6.05
N LEU A 72 -1.20 22.30 -5.20
CA LEU A 72 -1.68 22.58 -3.84
C LEU A 72 -0.78 21.94 -2.78
N THR A 73 -0.60 22.60 -1.65
CA THR A 73 -0.08 21.97 -0.44
C THR A 73 -1.14 21.07 0.20
N ILE A 74 -0.72 20.15 1.08
CA ILE A 74 -1.64 19.31 1.86
C ILE A 74 -2.66 20.15 2.63
N LYS A 75 -2.22 21.28 3.21
CA LYS A 75 -3.11 22.15 3.99
C LYS A 75 -4.18 22.79 3.10
N GLU A 76 -3.77 23.33 1.96
CA GLU A 76 -4.70 23.96 1.01
C GLU A 76 -5.67 22.94 0.43
N LEU A 77 -5.21 21.73 0.09
CA LEU A 77 -6.07 20.66 -0.37
C LEU A 77 -7.11 20.25 0.68
N MET A 78 -6.69 20.10 1.95
CA MET A 78 -7.61 19.78 3.04
C MET A 78 -8.66 20.88 3.23
N THR A 79 -8.26 22.15 3.14
CA THR A 79 -9.19 23.29 3.18
C THR A 79 -10.14 23.31 1.99
N LEU A 80 -9.64 23.08 0.78
CA LEU A 80 -10.44 23.02 -0.46
C LEU A 80 -11.51 21.93 -0.39
N MET A 81 -11.16 20.77 0.17
CA MET A 81 -12.07 19.64 0.34
C MET A 81 -12.98 19.75 1.57
N GLY A 82 -12.81 20.80 2.40
CA GLY A 82 -13.57 20.95 3.65
C GLY A 82 -13.27 19.87 4.70
N LEU A 83 -12.09 19.25 4.66
CA LEU A 83 -11.72 18.18 5.59
C LEU A 83 -11.41 18.75 6.98
N ASN A 84 -12.08 18.21 8.00
CA ASN A 84 -11.80 18.54 9.39
C ASN A 84 -10.51 17.85 9.86
N PRO A 85 -9.47 18.59 10.32
CA PRO A 85 -8.23 18.00 10.83
C PRO A 85 -8.40 17.05 12.03
N LEU A 86 -9.53 17.15 12.76
CA LEU A 86 -9.87 16.25 13.86
C LEU A 86 -10.38 14.87 13.36
N GLU A 87 -10.93 14.81 12.15
CA GLU A 87 -11.46 13.59 11.55
C GLU A 87 -10.43 12.93 10.62
N VAL A 88 -9.74 13.75 9.83
CA VAL A 88 -8.71 13.31 8.88
C VAL A 88 -7.42 14.05 9.18
N SER A 89 -6.43 13.33 9.72
CA SER A 89 -5.14 13.93 10.02
C SER A 89 -4.36 14.27 8.74
N SER A 90 -3.58 15.34 8.79
CA SER A 90 -2.67 15.71 7.69
C SER A 90 -1.62 14.63 7.39
N GLN A 91 -1.25 13.82 8.39
CA GLN A 91 -0.38 12.64 8.21
C GLN A 91 -1.05 11.58 7.33
N LYS A 92 -2.35 11.31 7.54
CA LYS A 92 -3.12 10.38 6.70
C LYS A 92 -3.17 10.89 5.26
N VAL A 93 -3.49 12.17 5.05
CA VAL A 93 -3.50 12.78 3.71
C VAL A 93 -2.12 12.70 3.04
N SER A 94 -1.05 12.99 3.78
CA SER A 94 0.33 12.87 3.27
C SER A 94 0.67 11.46 2.81
N ALA A 95 0.27 10.45 3.57
CA ALA A 95 0.49 9.05 3.22
C ALA A 95 -0.29 8.66 1.94
N LEU A 96 -1.54 9.09 1.82
CA LEU A 96 -2.36 8.84 0.63
C LEU A 96 -1.82 9.56 -0.62
N MET A 97 -1.38 10.81 -0.49
CA MET A 97 -0.70 11.55 -1.56
C MET A 97 0.57 10.84 -2.03
N THR A 98 1.37 10.32 -1.10
CA THR A 98 2.56 9.54 -1.46
C THR A 98 2.21 8.28 -2.25
N GLN A 99 1.09 7.62 -1.95
CA GLN A 99 0.61 6.48 -2.74
C GLN A 99 0.20 6.91 -4.16
N LEU A 100 -0.50 8.04 -4.30
CA LEU A 100 -0.90 8.59 -5.59
C LEU A 100 0.30 9.00 -6.45
N VAL A 101 1.34 9.57 -5.83
CA VAL A 101 2.61 9.87 -6.51
C VAL A 101 3.29 8.60 -6.99
N LYS A 102 3.34 7.53 -6.17
CA LYS A 102 3.88 6.23 -6.58
C LYS A 102 3.06 5.57 -7.70
N ALA A 103 1.77 5.83 -7.73
CA ALA A 103 0.87 5.36 -8.79
C ALA A 103 0.94 6.20 -10.07
N GLY A 104 1.66 7.33 -10.06
CA GLY A 104 1.79 8.24 -11.21
C GLY A 104 0.54 9.08 -11.50
N THR A 105 -0.43 9.14 -10.58
CA THR A 105 -1.67 9.92 -10.74
C THR A 105 -1.50 11.37 -10.28
N VAL A 106 -0.47 11.64 -9.48
CA VAL A 106 -0.20 12.95 -8.88
C VAL A 106 1.29 13.25 -9.00
N GLU A 107 1.64 14.45 -9.41
CA GLU A 107 3.01 14.96 -9.36
C GLU A 107 3.27 15.68 -8.05
N ARG A 108 4.51 15.59 -7.58
CA ARG A 108 4.97 16.29 -6.39
C ARG A 108 6.14 17.18 -6.74
N GLU A 109 6.01 18.46 -6.46
CA GLU A 109 7.07 19.46 -6.57
C GLU A 109 7.44 20.02 -5.20
N VAL A 110 8.71 20.37 -4.99
CA VAL A 110 9.16 21.02 -3.75
C VAL A 110 9.70 22.40 -4.07
N ILE A 111 8.98 23.43 -3.61
CA ILE A 111 9.34 24.84 -3.81
C ILE A 111 9.66 25.43 -2.43
N LYS A 112 10.89 25.95 -2.26
CA LYS A 112 11.35 26.59 -1.00
C LYS A 112 11.03 25.74 0.26
N HIS A 113 11.31 24.44 0.20
CA HIS A 113 11.05 23.46 1.27
C HIS A 113 9.58 23.09 1.52
N THR A 114 8.65 23.64 0.75
CA THR A 114 7.22 23.28 0.80
C THR A 114 6.88 22.32 -0.32
N ALA A 115 6.16 21.24 -0.01
CA ALA A 115 5.70 20.27 -1.00
C ALA A 115 4.33 20.68 -1.56
N TYR A 116 4.25 20.72 -2.88
CA TYR A 116 3.06 20.99 -3.67
C TYR A 116 2.72 19.75 -4.50
N PHE A 117 1.43 19.55 -4.73
CA PHE A 117 0.89 18.38 -5.41
C PHE A 117 -0.08 18.81 -6.51
N LYS A 118 0.00 18.17 -7.67
CA LYS A 118 -0.88 18.44 -8.81
C LYS A 118 -1.33 17.12 -9.44
N ALA A 119 -2.58 17.02 -9.88
CA ALA A 119 -3.04 15.87 -10.64
C ALA A 119 -2.32 15.79 -12.00
N VAL A 120 -1.91 14.58 -12.39
CA VAL A 120 -1.43 14.29 -13.74
C VAL A 120 -2.66 14.11 -14.61
N CYS A 121 -2.90 15.02 -15.55
CA CYS A 121 -3.93 14.87 -16.59
C CYS A 121 -3.40 14.03 -17.75
#